data_AF-A0A0S2JGQ7-F1
#
_entry.id   AF-A0A0S2JGQ7-F1
#
_cell.length_a   1.000
_cell.length_b   1.000
_cell.length_c   1.000
_cell.angle_alpha   90.00
_cell.angle_beta   90.00
_cell.angle_gamma   90.00
#
_symmetry.space_group_name_H-M   'P 1'
#
loop_
_entity.id
_entity.type
_entity.pdbx_description
1 polymer ?
#
loop_
_entity_poly.entity_id
_entity_poly.type
_entity_poly.pdbx_seq_one_letter_code
_entity_poly.pdbx_strand_id
1 'polypeptide(L)'
;MNLDKSTKRIAKRVKKGFQGYPQISLAYFGESTTCATQVVVAYTSEEGAEIQEQKFSCQGDVRTDETIQTTLWKVIERADAKTVLEVSGVAIIQ
;
A
#
# COMPACT_ATOMS: atom_id res chain seq x y z
N MET A 1 -13.03 2.59 -10.25
CA MET A 1 -13.33 3.21 -8.94
C MET A 1 -12.70 4.58 -8.96
N ASN A 2 -13.30 5.59 -8.34
CA ASN A 2 -12.70 6.92 -8.27
C ASN A 2 -11.61 6.97 -7.19
N LEU A 3 -10.53 7.72 -7.44
CA LEU A 3 -9.36 7.90 -6.57
C LEU A 3 -9.74 8.15 -5.10
N ASP A 4 -10.63 9.12 -4.84
CA ASP A 4 -11.09 9.49 -3.50
C ASP A 4 -11.68 8.32 -2.71
N LYS A 5 -12.37 7.41 -3.40
CA LYS A 5 -12.99 6.26 -2.74
C LYS A 5 -11.93 5.25 -2.34
N SER A 6 -10.95 5.00 -3.20
CA SER A 6 -9.86 4.05 -2.93
C SER A 6 -8.99 4.55 -1.77
N THR A 7 -8.52 5.79 -1.82
CA THR A 7 -7.67 6.38 -0.77
C THR A 7 -8.36 6.43 0.59
N LYS A 8 -9.63 6.86 0.65
CA LYS A 8 -10.40 6.88 1.92
C LYS A 8 -10.59 5.49 2.51
N ARG A 9 -10.81 4.47 1.67
CA ARG A 9 -10.97 3.08 2.14
C ARG A 9 -9.66 2.50 2.67
N ILE A 10 -8.54 2.73 1.98
CA ILE A 10 -7.20 2.34 2.44
C ILE A 10 -6.88 3.02 3.77
N ALA A 11 -7.03 4.34 3.86
CA ALA A 11 -6.79 5.09 5.10
C ALA A 11 -7.64 4.60 6.28
N LYS A 12 -8.91 4.22 6.02
CA LYS A 12 -9.77 3.62 7.05
C LYS A 12 -9.25 2.26 7.53
N ARG A 13 -8.66 1.46 6.65
CA ARG A 13 -8.05 0.17 7.01
C ARG A 13 -6.77 0.36 7.81
N VAL A 14 -5.90 1.28 7.40
CA VAL A 14 -4.67 1.64 8.12
C VAL A 14 -4.99 2.11 9.55
N LYS A 15 -5.99 2.98 9.72
CA LYS A 15 -6.42 3.46 11.04
C LYS A 15 -6.90 2.38 12.01
N LYS A 16 -7.29 1.20 11.52
CA LYS A 16 -7.71 0.09 12.39
C LYS A 16 -6.52 -0.57 13.11
N GLY A 17 -5.29 -0.31 12.68
CA GLY A 17 -4.09 -0.92 13.24
C GLY A 17 -4.02 -2.43 12.94
N PHE A 18 -3.18 -3.12 13.71
CA PHE A 18 -2.98 -4.56 13.58
C PHE A 18 -4.19 -5.35 14.09
N GLN A 19 -4.72 -6.23 13.24
CA GLN A 19 -5.87 -7.11 13.53
C GLN A 19 -5.56 -8.59 13.21
N GLY A 20 -4.28 -8.94 13.09
CA GLY A 20 -3.82 -10.28 12.70
C GLY A 20 -3.59 -10.44 11.19
N TYR A 21 -3.43 -11.69 10.77
CA TYR A 21 -3.11 -12.06 9.38
C TYR A 21 -4.33 -12.63 8.62
N PRO A 22 -4.39 -12.48 7.28
CA PRO A 22 -3.33 -11.95 6.41
C PRO A 22 -3.08 -10.45 6.56
N GLN A 23 -1.82 -10.03 6.38
CA GLN A 23 -1.39 -8.64 6.49
C GLN A 23 -0.94 -8.13 5.13
N ILE A 24 -1.29 -6.88 4.83
CA ILE A 24 -0.66 -6.09 3.76
C ILE A 24 0.06 -4.90 4.37
N SER A 25 1.29 -4.64 3.93
CA SER A 25 2.01 -3.39 4.19
C SER A 25 2.24 -2.62 2.89
N LEU A 26 2.11 -1.30 2.98
CA LEU A 26 2.37 -0.35 1.90
C LEU A 26 3.58 0.49 2.29
N ALA A 27 4.59 0.51 1.44
CA ALA A 27 5.78 1.36 1.61
C ALA A 27 5.99 2.20 0.35
N TYR A 28 6.15 3.51 0.54
CA TYR A 28 6.29 4.47 -0.56
C TYR A 28 7.75 4.89 -0.75
N PHE A 29 8.17 4.98 -2.00
CA PHE A 29 9.53 5.35 -2.38
C PHE A 29 9.52 6.39 -3.49
N GLY A 30 10.57 7.21 -3.56
CA GLY A 30 10.72 8.22 -4.60
C GLY A 30 12.11 8.86 -4.62
N GLU A 31 12.34 9.76 -5.56
CA GLU A 31 13.58 10.55 -5.63
C GLU A 31 13.60 11.70 -4.61
N SER A 32 12.44 12.01 -4.03
CA SER A 32 12.31 13.00 -2.96
C SER A 32 11.32 12.52 -1.90
N THR A 33 11.38 13.14 -0.72
CA THR A 33 10.46 12.82 0.39
C THR A 33 9.04 13.33 0.16
N THR A 34 8.83 14.18 -0.84
CA THR A 34 7.54 14.83 -1.13
C THR A 34 6.77 14.13 -2.26
N CYS A 35 7.44 13.40 -3.14
CA CYS A 35 6.83 12.70 -4.27
C CYS A 35 7.19 11.21 -4.25
N ALA A 36 6.19 10.35 -4.04
CA ALA A 36 6.37 8.90 -4.13
C ALA A 36 6.16 8.44 -5.57
N THR A 37 7.24 8.09 -6.27
CA THR A 37 7.14 7.54 -7.64
C THR A 37 6.94 6.03 -7.65
N GLN A 38 7.07 5.37 -6.48
CA GLN A 38 6.89 3.93 -6.33
C GLN A 38 6.16 3.57 -5.03
N VAL A 39 5.45 2.45 -5.06
CA VAL A 39 4.88 1.79 -3.88
C VAL A 39 5.18 0.30 -3.93
N VAL A 40 5.66 -0.25 -2.82
CA VAL A 40 5.80 -1.68 -2.61
C VAL A 40 4.65 -2.14 -1.73
N VAL A 41 3.95 -3.17 -2.21
CA VAL A 41 2.91 -3.90 -1.49
C VAL A 41 3.51 -5.21 -1.03
N ALA A 42 3.60 -5.40 0.27
CA ALA A 42 4.08 -6.64 0.87
C ALA A 42 2.91 -7.38 1.52
N TYR A 43 2.76 -8.66 1.20
CA TYR A 43 1.75 -9.56 1.74
C TYR A 43 2.40 -10.60 2.65
N THR A 44 1.79 -10.83 3.80
CA THR A 44 2.21 -11.86 4.75
C THR A 44 0.98 -12.69 5.16
N SER A 45 1.02 -14.00 4.92
CA SER A 45 -0.14 -14.89 5.15
C SER A 45 -0.39 -15.18 6.63
N GLU A 46 0.67 -15.34 7.41
CA GLU A 46 0.66 -15.65 8.84
C GLU A 46 1.97 -15.22 9.50
N GLU A 47 2.04 -15.30 10.82
CA GLU A 47 3.23 -14.90 11.57
C GLU A 47 4.45 -15.74 11.19
N GLY A 48 5.56 -15.07 10.85
CA GLY A 48 6.79 -15.73 10.41
C GLY A 48 6.77 -16.28 8.98
N ALA A 49 5.66 -16.13 8.24
CA ALA A 49 5.60 -16.53 6.84
C ALA A 49 6.48 -15.66 5.93
N GLU A 50 6.87 -16.23 4.79
CA GLU A 50 7.61 -15.50 3.75
C GLU A 50 6.77 -14.35 3.19
N ILE A 51 7.43 -13.20 2.98
CA ILE A 51 6.79 -11.99 2.49
C ILE A 51 6.76 -12.03 0.96
N GLN A 52 5.59 -11.82 0.38
CA GLN A 52 5.41 -11.67 -1.06
C GLN A 52 5.30 -10.19 -1.41
N GLU A 53 6.18 -9.69 -2.28
CA GLU A 53 6.22 -8.29 -2.64
C GLU A 53 5.79 -8.04 -4.09
N GLN A 54 5.04 -6.95 -4.29
CA GLN A 54 4.74 -6.42 -5.61
C GLN A 54 4.98 -4.91 -5.63
N LYS A 55 5.73 -4.45 -6.63
CA LYS A 55 6.05 -3.03 -6.82
C LYS A 55 5.22 -2.42 -7.94
N PHE A 56 4.71 -1.22 -7.70
CA PHE A 56 4.07 -0.37 -8.69
C PHE A 56 4.83 0.96 -8.77
N SER A 57 4.90 1.53 -9.97
CA SER A 57 5.60 2.78 -10.22
C SER A 57 4.84 3.63 -11.24
N CYS A 58 4.92 4.95 -11.10
CA CYS A 58 4.50 5.89 -12.14
C CYS A 58 5.48 7.07 -12.22
N GLN A 59 5.31 7.92 -13.25
CA GLN A 59 6.14 9.12 -13.42
C GLN A 59 5.79 10.24 -12.43
N GLY A 60 4.59 10.20 -11.82
CA GLY A 60 4.11 11.17 -10.85
C GLY A 60 4.06 10.58 -9.44
N ASP A 61 3.12 11.07 -8.64
CA ASP A 61 2.90 10.55 -7.28
C ASP A 61 1.90 9.39 -7.28
N VAL A 62 2.36 8.18 -6.93
CA VAL A 62 1.54 6.96 -6.85
C VAL A 62 0.38 7.06 -5.86
N ARG A 63 0.44 7.99 -4.90
CA ARG A 63 -0.64 8.28 -3.95
C ARG A 63 -1.81 8.99 -4.62
N THR A 64 -1.57 9.62 -5.78
CA THR A 64 -2.57 10.35 -6.57
C THR A 64 -2.95 9.65 -7.87
N ASP A 65 -2.29 8.55 -8.22
CA ASP A 65 -2.61 7.77 -9.42
C ASP A 65 -3.87 6.90 -9.19
N GLU A 66 -4.95 7.18 -9.92
CA GLU A 66 -6.23 6.48 -9.79
C GLU A 66 -6.12 4.98 -10.07
N THR A 67 -5.30 4.58 -11.04
CA THR A 67 -5.13 3.19 -11.44
C THR A 67 -4.39 2.41 -10.36
N ILE A 68 -3.30 2.97 -9.84
CA ILE A 68 -2.53 2.37 -8.74
C ILE A 68 -3.40 2.28 -7.49
N GLN A 69 -4.02 3.37 -7.05
CA GLN A 69 -4.85 3.37 -5.83
C GLN A 69 -6.03 2.38 -5.93
N THR A 70 -6.68 2.29 -7.09
CA THR A 70 -7.73 1.28 -7.33
C THR A 70 -7.17 -0.14 -7.28
N THR A 71 -5.96 -0.36 -7.79
CA THR A 71 -5.30 -1.66 -7.78
C THR A 71 -4.91 -2.06 -6.35
N LEU A 72 -4.30 -1.16 -5.58
CA LEU A 72 -3.96 -1.38 -4.16
C LEU A 72 -5.19 -1.79 -3.36
N TRP A 73 -6.30 -1.06 -3.53
CA TRP A 73 -7.56 -1.39 -2.86
C TRP A 73 -8.06 -2.79 -3.23
N LYS A 74 -8.03 -3.16 -4.52
CA LYS A 74 -8.43 -4.49 -4.98
C LYS A 74 -7.52 -5.60 -4.45
N VAL A 75 -6.22 -5.36 -4.32
CA VAL A 75 -5.27 -6.30 -3.70
C VAL A 75 -5.65 -6.52 -2.24
N ILE A 76 -5.93 -5.45 -1.50
CA ILE A 76 -6.38 -5.52 -0.09
C ILE A 76 -7.68 -6.31 0.05
N GLU A 77 -8.67 -6.08 -0.83
CA GLU A 77 -9.94 -6.83 -0.82
C GLU A 77 -9.74 -8.31 -1.16
N ARG A 78 -8.96 -8.61 -2.19
CA ARG A 78 -8.75 -10.00 -2.66
C ARG A 78 -7.90 -10.85 -1.73
N ALA A 79 -6.97 -10.22 -1.02
CA ALA A 79 -6.16 -10.88 -0.02
C ALA A 79 -6.94 -11.19 1.27
N ASP A 80 -8.20 -10.73 1.37
CA ASP A 80 -9.00 -10.75 2.61
C ASP A 80 -8.16 -10.31 3.82
N ALA A 81 -7.35 -9.26 3.62
CA ALA A 81 -6.39 -8.86 4.62
C ALA A 81 -7.14 -8.54 5.93
N LYS A 82 -6.64 -8.97 7.07
CA LYS A 82 -7.13 -8.50 8.37
C LYS A 82 -6.46 -7.18 8.72
N THR A 83 -5.18 -7.06 8.42
CA THR A 83 -4.36 -5.87 8.70
C THR A 83 -3.93 -5.17 7.42
N VAL A 84 -3.98 -3.83 7.43
CA VAL A 84 -3.29 -2.99 6.45
C VAL A 84 -2.39 -2.04 7.22
N LEU A 85 -1.09 -2.07 6.94
CA LEU A 85 -0.11 -1.14 7.48
C LEU A 85 0.38 -0.21 6.38
N GLU A 86 0.71 1.02 6.75
CA GLU A 86 1.31 2.00 5.86
C GLU A 86 2.54 2.58 6.54
N VAL A 87 3.70 2.47 5.88
CA VAL A 87 4.92 3.12 6.34
C VAL A 87 4.77 4.62 6.10
N SER A 88 4.96 5.39 7.16
CA SER A 88 4.81 6.85 7.09
C SER A 88 5.94 7.50 6.29
N GLY A 89 5.58 8.41 5.39
CA GLY A 89 6.53 9.16 4.58
C GLY A 89 6.90 8.46 3.26
N VAL A 90 7.93 8.98 2.61
CA VAL A 90 8.49 8.46 1.36
C VAL A 90 9.97 8.21 1.57
N ALA A 91 10.42 6.97 1.36
CA ALA A 91 11.83 6.62 1.42
C ALA A 91 12.53 6.99 0.11
N ILE A 92 13.76 7.51 0.21
CA ILE A 92 14.53 7.91 -0.97
C ILE A 92 15.10 6.66 -1.64
N ILE A 93 14.89 6.54 -2.95
CA ILE A 93 15.52 5.52 -3.79
C ILE A 93 16.98 5.95 -4.01
N GLN A 94 17.92 5.10 -3.62
CA GLN A 94 19.36 5.32 -3.87
C GLN A 94 19.80 4.72 -5.20
#